data_AF-A0A2W4RVC6-F1
#
_entry.id   AF-A0A2W4RVC6-F1
#
_cell.length_a   1.000
_cell.length_b   1.000
_cell.length_c   1.000
_cell.angle_alpha   90.00
_cell.angle_beta   90.00
_cell.angle_gamma   90.00
#
_symmetry.space_group_name_H-M   'P 1'
#
loop_
_entity.id
_entity.type
_entity.pdbx_description
1 polymer ?
#
loop_
_entity_poly.entity_id
_entity_poly.type
_entity_poly.pdbx_seq_one_letter_code
_entity_poly.pdbx_strand_id
1 'polypeptide(L)'
;MEKPEDLRDTIALNAQEMLAHAMAAQVQHVMGVQVCALPADNAFFAKTRAGLAGALQWLDASLDAVLATLPRHRFLSLFEVSLFCLVEHLAFRRTVPLDAYPRLGRFAAEFGRHPAAQGTTYRFDQGAR
;
A
#
# COMPACT_ATOMS: atom_id res chain seq x y z
N MET A 1 -4.30 -16.27 9.95
CA MET A 1 -4.07 -15.28 8.87
C MET A 1 -4.11 -16.07 7.57
N GLU A 2 -5.00 -15.71 6.65
CA GLU A 2 -5.06 -16.31 5.33
C GLU A 2 -3.73 -16.12 4.61
N LYS A 3 -3.21 -17.19 4.02
CA LYS A 3 -1.99 -17.08 3.23
C LYS A 3 -2.38 -16.81 1.78
N PRO A 4 -1.56 -16.08 0.99
CA PRO A 4 -1.89 -15.77 -0.41
C PRO A 4 -2.26 -17.01 -1.24
N GLU A 5 -1.70 -18.18 -0.95
CA GLU A 5 -2.02 -19.46 -1.60
C GLU A 5 -3.45 -19.99 -1.34
N ASP A 6 -4.17 -19.46 -0.35
CA ASP A 6 -5.54 -19.85 -0.04
C ASP A 6 -6.57 -19.10 -0.91
N LEU A 7 -6.16 -18.02 -1.59
CA LEU A 7 -6.99 -17.25 -2.50
C LEU A 7 -7.27 -18.02 -3.79
N ARG A 8 -8.56 -18.08 -4.16
CA ARG A 8 -9.01 -18.79 -5.38
C ARG A 8 -9.48 -17.84 -6.48
N ASP A 9 -9.83 -16.61 -6.12
CA ASP A 9 -10.26 -15.59 -7.07
C ASP A 9 -9.07 -14.87 -7.71
N THR A 10 -9.06 -14.81 -9.04
CA THR A 10 -8.01 -14.15 -9.82
C THR A 10 -7.85 -12.68 -9.43
N ILE A 11 -8.94 -11.97 -9.12
CA ILE A 11 -8.85 -10.55 -8.73
C ILE A 11 -8.15 -10.37 -7.38
N ALA A 12 -8.36 -11.29 -6.44
CA ALA A 12 -7.69 -11.26 -5.14
C ALA A 12 -6.20 -11.57 -5.28
N LEU A 13 -5.85 -12.55 -6.12
CA LEU A 13 -4.46 -12.86 -6.45
C LEU A 13 -3.75 -11.68 -7.11
N ASN A 14 -4.37 -11.07 -8.13
CA ASN A 14 -3.84 -9.88 -8.78
C ASN A 14 -3.65 -8.73 -7.79
N ALA A 15 -4.56 -8.57 -6.82
CA ALA A 15 -4.44 -7.53 -5.81
C ALA A 15 -3.25 -7.72 -4.89
N GLN A 16 -2.95 -8.97 -4.49
CA GLN A 16 -1.73 -9.27 -3.73
C GLN A 16 -0.47 -8.90 -4.52
N GLU A 17 -0.42 -9.24 -5.81
CA GLU A 17 0.70 -8.90 -6.68
C GLU A 17 0.86 -7.39 -6.88
N MET A 18 -0.24 -6.67 -7.13
CA MET A 18 -0.22 -5.22 -7.29
C MET A 18 0.20 -4.52 -6.00
N LEU A 19 -0.26 -5.01 -4.86
CA LEU A 19 0.14 -4.52 -3.55
C LEU A 19 1.65 -4.75 -3.29
N ALA A 20 2.14 -5.95 -3.56
CA ALA A 20 3.56 -6.28 -3.43
C ALA A 20 4.43 -5.41 -4.36
N HIS A 21 4.00 -5.22 -5.61
CA HIS A 21 4.67 -4.33 -6.56
C HIS A 21 4.70 -2.88 -6.06
N ALA A 22 3.55 -2.36 -5.60
CA ALA A 22 3.45 -0.99 -5.10
C ALA A 22 4.35 -0.76 -3.87
N MET A 23 4.37 -1.70 -2.92
CA MET A 23 5.26 -1.62 -1.74
C MET A 23 6.74 -1.62 -2.16
N ALA A 24 7.15 -2.50 -3.07
CA ALA A 24 8.52 -2.56 -3.55
C ALA A 24 8.92 -1.27 -4.29
N ALA A 25 8.07 -0.78 -5.20
CA ALA A 25 8.31 0.44 -5.96
C ALA A 25 8.39 1.68 -5.06
N GLN A 26 7.53 1.75 -4.04
CA GLN A 26 7.52 2.83 -3.05
C GLN A 26 8.83 2.88 -2.26
N VAL A 27 9.29 1.74 -1.72
CA VAL A 27 10.54 1.67 -0.96
C VAL A 27 11.74 1.99 -1.84
N GLN A 28 11.79 1.45 -3.06
CA GLN A 28 12.85 1.78 -4.04
C GLN A 28 12.90 3.28 -4.32
N HIS A 29 11.75 3.92 -4.49
CA HIS A 29 11.67 5.35 -4.74
C HIS A 29 12.16 6.17 -3.53
N VAL A 30 11.68 5.84 -2.32
CA VAL A 30 12.07 6.53 -1.08
C VAL A 30 13.57 6.36 -0.82
N MET A 31 14.08 5.14 -0.85
CA MET A 31 15.49 4.88 -0.57
C MET A 31 16.40 5.53 -1.60
N GLY A 32 16.08 5.39 -2.89
CA GLY A 32 16.89 5.95 -3.96
C GLY A 32 16.90 7.48 -3.97
N VAL A 33 15.71 8.09 -3.96
CA VAL A 33 15.57 9.53 -4.19
C VAL A 33 15.58 10.32 -2.89
N GLN A 34 14.82 9.92 -1.87
CA GLN A 34 14.69 10.71 -0.64
C GLN A 34 15.84 10.48 0.34
N VAL A 35 16.33 9.23 0.47
CA VAL A 35 17.37 8.88 1.44
C VAL A 35 18.76 9.02 0.82
N CYS A 36 18.99 8.42 -0.35
CA CYS A 36 20.29 8.42 -1.01
C CYS A 36 20.51 9.62 -1.96
N ALA A 37 19.52 10.51 -2.11
CA ALA A 37 19.59 11.71 -2.94
C ALA A 37 19.99 11.46 -4.42
N LEU A 38 19.61 10.31 -4.98
CA LEU A 38 19.85 10.02 -6.39
C LEU A 38 18.92 10.85 -7.30
N PRO A 39 19.36 11.17 -8.55
CA PRO A 39 18.55 11.95 -9.49
C PRO A 39 17.20 11.28 -9.78
N ALA A 40 16.11 11.97 -9.47
CA ALA A 40 14.75 11.44 -9.57
C ALA A 40 14.23 11.26 -11.01
N ASP A 41 14.88 11.91 -11.96
CA ASP A 41 14.57 11.98 -13.39
C ASP A 41 15.30 10.90 -14.21
N ASN A 42 16.15 10.08 -13.58
CA ASN A 42 16.75 8.96 -14.28
C ASN A 42 15.67 7.96 -14.73
N ALA A 43 15.95 7.25 -15.82
CA ALA A 43 14.97 6.35 -16.45
C ALA A 43 14.47 5.25 -15.50
N PHE A 44 15.30 4.81 -14.54
CA PHE A 44 14.92 3.82 -13.55
C PHE A 44 13.84 4.36 -12.61
N PHE A 45 14.05 5.52 -11.96
CA PHE A 45 13.06 6.09 -11.05
C PHE A 45 11.82 6.65 -11.76
N ALA A 46 11.97 7.13 -12.99
CA ALA A 46 10.83 7.49 -13.83
C ALA A 46 9.92 6.26 -14.07
N LYS A 47 10.52 5.11 -14.43
CA LYS A 47 9.79 3.85 -14.60
C LYS A 47 9.18 3.34 -13.30
N THR A 48 9.92 3.37 -12.19
CA THR A 48 9.41 2.97 -10.87
C THR A 48 8.21 3.80 -10.45
N ARG A 49 8.24 5.13 -10.66
CA ARG A 49 7.11 6.02 -10.35
C ARG A 49 5.89 5.72 -11.21
N ALA A 50 6.08 5.49 -12.50
CA ALA A 50 5.00 5.11 -13.41
C ALA A 50 4.37 3.77 -13.01
N GLY A 51 5.19 2.77 -12.66
CA GLY A 51 4.73 1.48 -12.17
C GLY A 51 3.94 1.59 -10.86
N LEU A 52 4.44 2.38 -9.90
CA LEU A 52 3.74 2.67 -8.66
C LEU A 52 2.37 3.32 -8.92
N ALA A 53 2.32 4.37 -9.76
CA ALA A 53 1.07 5.05 -10.10
C ALA A 53 0.05 4.10 -10.75
N GLY A 54 0.50 3.25 -11.69
CA GLY A 54 -0.36 2.26 -12.33
C GLY A 54 -0.91 1.23 -11.35
N ALA A 55 -0.08 0.71 -10.44
CA ALA A 55 -0.51 -0.24 -9.43
C ALA A 55 -1.52 0.39 -8.45
N LEU A 56 -1.26 1.62 -7.98
CA LEU A 56 -2.19 2.33 -7.10
C LEU A 56 -3.51 2.65 -7.79
N GLN A 57 -3.48 3.04 -9.06
CA GLN A 57 -4.69 3.28 -9.84
C GLN A 57 -5.51 2.01 -10.02
N TRP A 58 -4.87 0.87 -10.29
CA TRP A 58 -5.56 -0.41 -10.41
C TRP A 58 -6.16 -0.86 -9.07
N LEU A 59 -5.40 -0.72 -7.97
CA LEU A 59 -5.84 -1.07 -6.62
C LEU A 59 -7.03 -0.20 -6.20
N ASP A 60 -6.97 1.11 -6.41
CA ASP A 60 -8.08 2.02 -6.13
C ASP A 60 -9.31 1.67 -6.98
N ALA A 61 -9.13 1.42 -8.27
CA ALA A 61 -10.23 1.06 -9.16
C ALA A 61 -10.93 -0.25 -8.78
N SER A 62 -10.18 -1.22 -8.26
CA SER A 62 -10.63 -2.61 -8.04
C SER A 62 -10.96 -2.92 -6.57
N LEU A 63 -10.71 -1.99 -5.65
CA LEU A 63 -10.69 -2.26 -4.21
C LEU A 63 -11.97 -2.94 -3.70
N ASP A 64 -13.13 -2.39 -4.02
CA ASP A 64 -14.42 -2.91 -3.54
C ASP A 64 -14.66 -4.35 -4.02
N ALA A 65 -14.27 -4.66 -5.26
CA ALA A 65 -14.39 -6.01 -5.83
C ALA A 65 -13.43 -6.99 -5.14
N VAL A 66 -12.20 -6.55 -4.86
CA VAL A 66 -11.22 -7.36 -4.11
C VAL A 66 -11.75 -7.65 -2.70
N LEU A 67 -12.17 -6.62 -1.96
CA LEU A 67 -12.71 -6.79 -0.60
C LEU A 67 -13.92 -7.73 -0.57
N ALA A 68 -14.75 -7.76 -1.61
CA ALA A 68 -15.89 -8.66 -1.71
C ALA A 68 -15.50 -10.14 -1.86
N THR A 69 -14.35 -10.44 -2.46
CA THR A 69 -13.83 -11.83 -2.61
C THR A 69 -13.18 -12.38 -1.35
N LEU A 70 -12.91 -11.51 -0.39
CA LEU A 70 -12.20 -11.89 0.81
C LEU A 70 -13.11 -12.67 1.79
N PRO A 71 -12.62 -13.75 2.42
CA PRO A 71 -13.42 -14.55 3.35
C PRO A 71 -13.97 -13.72 4.52
N ARG A 72 -15.30 -13.68 4.66
CA ARG A 72 -15.99 -12.82 5.65
C ARG A 72 -15.91 -13.29 7.10
N HIS A 73 -15.53 -14.55 7.35
CA HIS A 73 -15.48 -15.14 8.68
C HIS A 73 -14.17 -14.83 9.44
N ARG A 74 -13.35 -13.92 8.92
CA ARG A 74 -12.04 -13.59 9.50
C ARG A 74 -12.06 -12.27 10.26
N PHE A 75 -11.20 -12.21 11.27
CA PHE A 75 -10.95 -10.98 12.03
C PHE A 75 -10.01 -10.01 11.30
N LEU A 76 -9.12 -10.53 10.43
CA LEU A 76 -8.08 -9.74 9.77
C LEU A 76 -7.55 -10.45 8.52
N SER A 77 -7.03 -9.67 7.57
CA SER A 77 -6.36 -10.15 6.36
C SER A 77 -4.95 -9.60 6.23
N LEU A 78 -4.06 -10.40 5.66
CA LEU A 78 -2.77 -9.89 5.23
C LEU A 78 -2.94 -8.81 4.15
N PHE A 79 -3.90 -8.95 3.23
CA PHE A 79 -4.15 -7.95 2.19
C PHE A 79 -4.55 -6.60 2.81
N GLU A 80 -5.58 -6.59 3.65
CA GLU A 80 -6.12 -5.36 4.24
C GLU A 80 -5.08 -4.66 5.12
N VAL A 81 -4.35 -5.42 5.95
CA VAL A 81 -3.27 -4.86 6.78
C VAL A 81 -2.15 -4.29 5.92
N SER A 82 -1.71 -5.02 4.91
CA SER A 82 -0.59 -4.60 4.07
C SER A 82 -0.98 -3.38 3.22
N LEU A 83 -2.22 -3.32 2.74
CA LEU A 83 -2.75 -2.17 2.02
C LEU A 83 -2.86 -0.95 2.93
N PHE A 84 -3.35 -1.12 4.15
CA PHE A 84 -3.41 -0.04 5.14
C PHE A 84 -2.01 0.51 5.43
N CYS A 85 -1.05 -0.37 5.70
CA CYS A 85 0.34 0.01 5.92
C CYS A 85 0.94 0.73 4.71
N LEU A 86 0.66 0.29 3.48
CA LEU A 86 1.13 0.98 2.27
C LEU A 86 0.56 2.40 2.20
N VAL A 87 -0.76 2.58 2.37
CA VAL A 87 -1.41 3.90 2.25
C VAL A 87 -0.89 4.86 3.31
N GLU A 88 -0.79 4.42 4.57
CA GLU A 88 -0.21 5.23 5.65
C GLU A 88 1.27 5.58 5.36
N HIS A 89 2.04 4.64 4.80
CA HIS A 89 3.44 4.88 4.49
C HIS A 89 3.62 5.84 3.29
N LEU A 90 2.74 5.79 2.30
CA LEU A 90 2.71 6.76 1.19
C LEU A 90 2.46 8.17 1.70
N ALA A 91 1.54 8.34 2.66
CA ALA A 91 1.28 9.62 3.32
C ALA A 91 2.48 10.09 4.15
N PHE A 92 3.00 9.22 5.02
CA PHE A 92 4.15 9.51 5.89
C PHE A 92 5.40 9.94 5.09
N ARG A 93 5.72 9.23 4.01
CA ARG A 93 6.87 9.55 3.14
C ARG A 93 6.56 10.58 2.06
N ARG A 94 5.31 11.06 1.99
CA ARG A 94 4.82 12.00 0.96
C ARG A 94 5.21 11.54 -0.45
N THR A 95 5.09 10.24 -0.72
CA THR A 95 5.59 9.62 -1.95
C THR A 95 4.74 9.97 -3.17
N VAL A 96 3.41 9.98 -3.01
CA VAL A 96 2.44 10.37 -4.03
C VAL A 96 1.26 11.12 -3.38
N PRO A 97 0.59 12.02 -4.12
CA PRO A 97 -0.68 12.61 -3.69
C PRO A 97 -1.77 11.53 -3.56
N LEU A 98 -2.39 11.40 -2.38
CA LEU A 98 -3.43 10.38 -2.12
C LEU A 98 -4.83 10.82 -2.56
N ASP A 99 -5.05 12.10 -2.83
CA ASP A 99 -6.28 12.65 -3.41
C ASP A 99 -6.61 12.06 -4.78
N ALA A 100 -5.61 11.54 -5.49
CA ALA A 100 -5.79 10.79 -6.73
C ALA A 100 -6.38 9.38 -6.53
N TYR A 101 -6.44 8.86 -5.29
CA TYR A 101 -6.86 7.50 -4.95
C TYR A 101 -7.92 7.51 -3.83
N PRO A 102 -9.15 7.96 -4.13
CA PRO A 102 -10.17 8.21 -3.12
C PRO A 102 -10.65 6.96 -2.39
N ARG A 103 -10.68 5.78 -3.03
CA ARG A 103 -11.07 4.53 -2.38
C ARG A 103 -9.99 4.01 -1.46
N LEU A 104 -8.72 4.13 -1.85
CA LEU A 104 -7.59 3.83 -0.97
C LEU A 104 -7.59 4.73 0.27
N GLY A 105 -7.81 6.03 0.08
CA GLY A 105 -7.91 6.99 1.18
C GLY A 105 -9.08 6.68 2.12
N ARG A 106 -10.26 6.38 1.56
CA ARG A 106 -11.43 5.97 2.35
C ARG A 106 -11.18 4.67 3.12
N PHE A 107 -10.61 3.67 2.46
CA PHE A 107 -10.26 2.40 3.08
C PHE A 107 -9.31 2.61 4.25
N ALA A 108 -8.25 3.43 4.09
CA ALA A 108 -7.33 3.70 5.18
C ALA A 108 -8.01 4.39 6.38
N ALA A 109 -8.92 5.34 6.13
CA ALA A 109 -9.69 5.99 7.19
C ALA A 109 -10.68 5.03 7.90
N GLU A 110 -11.23 4.05 7.18
CA GLU A 110 -12.09 3.01 7.74
C GLU A 110 -11.26 1.99 8.55
N PHE A 111 -10.24 1.41 7.94
CA PHE A 111 -9.37 0.41 8.56
C PHE A 111 -8.57 0.99 9.74
N GLY A 112 -8.22 2.28 9.70
CA GLY A 112 -7.56 2.97 10.80
C GLY A 112 -8.35 2.93 12.11
N ARG A 113 -9.68 2.76 12.06
CA ARG A 113 -10.53 2.60 13.27
C ARG A 113 -10.52 1.18 13.84
N HIS A 114 -9.92 0.22 13.15
CA HIS A 114 -9.84 -1.17 13.60
C HIS A 114 -8.90 -1.28 14.83
N PRO A 115 -9.22 -2.12 15.84
CA PRO A 115 -8.37 -2.28 17.03
C PRO A 115 -6.92 -2.64 16.70
N ALA A 116 -6.71 -3.45 15.65
CA ALA A 116 -5.36 -3.81 15.19
C ALA A 116 -4.55 -2.58 14.72
N ALA A 117 -5.17 -1.64 14.01
CA ALA A 117 -4.51 -0.42 13.57
C ALA A 117 -4.23 0.55 14.73
N GLN A 118 -5.23 0.75 15.61
CA GLN A 118 -5.11 1.64 16.77
C GLN A 118 -4.01 1.16 17.75
N GLY A 119 -3.92 -0.16 17.97
CA GLY A 119 -2.93 -0.75 18.86
C GLY A 119 -1.48 -0.70 18.36
N THR A 120 -1.26 -0.41 17.07
CA THR A 120 0.07 -0.43 16.43
C THR A 120 0.39 0.88 15.73
N THR A 121 0.00 2.02 16.31
CA THR A 121 0.31 3.34 15.74
C THR A 121 1.82 3.48 15.54
N TYR A 122 2.24 3.69 14.29
CA TYR A 122 3.65 3.86 13.96
C TYR A 122 4.20 5.15 14.59
N ARG A 123 5.35 5.04 15.26
CA ARG A 123 6.11 6.18 15.77
C ARG A 123 7.50 6.12 15.18
N PHE A 124 7.87 7.13 14.42
CA PHE A 124 9.24 7.28 13.97
C PHE A 124 10.07 7.77 15.15
N ASP A 125 10.96 6.93 15.67
CA ASP A 125 11.92 7.34 16.69
C ASP A 125 12.79 8.44 16.08
N GLN A 126 12.55 9.68 16.46
CA GLN A 126 13.53 10.74 16.26
C GLN A 126 14.71 10.36 17.16
N GLY A 127 15.76 9.81 16.57
CA GLY A 127 17.00 9.53 17.29
C GLY A 127 17.35 10.75 18.13
N ALA A 128 17.60 10.52 19.42
CA ALA A 128 18.02 11.57 20.35
C ALA A 128 19.11 12.42 19.68
N ARG A 129 18.81 13.71 19.51
CA ARG A 129 19.80 14.69 19.07
C ARG A 129 20.90 14.81 20.10
#